data_AF-A0A852HZV4-F1
#
_entry.id   AF-A0A852HZV4-F1
#
_cell.length_a   1.000
_cell.length_b   1.000
_cell.length_c   1.000
_cell.angle_alpha   90.00
_cell.angle_beta   90.00
_cell.angle_gamma   90.00
#
_symmetry.space_group_name_H-M   'P 1'
#
loop_
_entity.id
_entity.type
_entity.pdbx_description
1 polymer ?
#
loop_
_entity_poly.entity_id
_entity_poly.type
_entity_poly.pdbx_seq_one_letter_code
_entity_poly.pdbx_strand_id
1 'polypeptide(L)'
;LGARLAALAARVVGDLGVVRSHVAPAYPPEYGALGVYARGYHRALAQQLRALAQRPLAVPDLYLLLDWHSNAYPREVLGHPEVGALLRAQELGPLLPPETQRDLESSCIAAVKAKVEVAVAQELQLSEDTWPEDVTSQDMEEGLATRITGLLRAHVDRAPQVTPEFGREMAHSLLGVLVAFLHSFQRKVERFLEGPGEVPPGDGAPGRAIALANCCPPFRAFAERLAQFGHPESEEPRRQAHAALDRVSRACGHVLTRRLLEDLKVSPGRGGDSQGRGEELCWVLGWVTPRGCGGHQWVLVSELHRRVLIEYVRPLLQGRLVCASAKARARVAARLGDEARQLRELFTRL
;
A
#
# COMPACT_ATOMS: atom_id res chain seq x y z
N LEU A 1 3.36 6.83 29.61
CA LEU A 1 4.19 8.05 29.39
C LEU A 1 3.36 9.35 29.36
N GLY A 2 2.28 9.40 28.58
CA GLY A 2 1.48 10.63 28.36
C GLY A 2 1.01 11.36 29.62
N ALA A 3 0.41 10.68 30.60
CA ALA A 3 -0.06 11.32 31.85
C ALA A 3 1.06 12.02 32.64
N ARG A 4 2.28 11.45 32.60
CA ARG A 4 3.44 12.04 33.26
C ARG A 4 3.90 13.32 32.56
N LEU A 5 3.89 13.34 31.22
CA LEU A 5 4.26 14.52 30.44
C LEU A 5 3.24 15.66 30.60
N ALA A 6 1.94 15.33 30.61
CA ALA A 6 0.88 16.30 30.88
C ALA A 6 0.97 16.89 32.30
N ALA A 7 1.21 16.06 33.31
CA ALA A 7 1.40 16.53 34.68
C ALA A 7 2.64 17.44 34.82
N LEU A 8 3.72 17.14 34.10
CA LEU A 8 4.91 17.99 34.05
C LEU A 8 4.62 19.33 33.38
N ALA A 9 3.89 19.34 32.25
CA ALA A 9 3.48 20.58 31.58
C ALA A 9 2.64 21.46 32.50
N ALA A 10 1.59 20.90 33.12
CA ALA A 10 0.71 21.62 34.04
C ALA A 10 1.47 22.21 35.24
N ARG A 11 2.40 21.45 35.81
CA ARG A 11 3.21 21.90 36.94
C ARG A 11 4.17 23.03 36.54
N VAL A 12 4.80 22.96 35.37
CA VAL A 12 5.67 24.04 34.88
C VAL A 12 4.89 25.32 34.62
N VAL A 13 3.70 25.22 34.03
CA VAL A 13 2.84 26.39 33.81
C VAL A 13 2.39 26.99 35.14
N GLY A 14 1.97 26.16 36.10
CA GLY A 14 1.58 26.61 37.44
C GLY A 14 2.73 27.29 38.18
N ASP A 15 3.91 26.65 38.22
CA ASP A 15 5.09 27.18 38.90
C ASP A 15 5.54 28.51 38.26
N LEU A 16 5.56 28.62 36.93
CA LEU A 16 5.91 29.86 36.24
C LEU A 16 4.87 30.96 36.44
N GLY A 17 3.58 30.61 36.57
CA GLY A 17 2.51 31.53 36.95
C GLY A 17 2.72 32.12 38.34
N VAL A 18 3.10 31.29 39.32
CA VAL A 18 3.44 31.72 40.68
C VAL A 18 4.70 32.59 40.70
N VAL A 19 5.75 32.21 39.96
CA VAL A 19 6.98 32.99 39.84
C VAL A 19 6.68 34.36 39.24
N ARG A 20 5.80 34.44 38.24
CA ARG A 20 5.36 35.72 37.66
C ARG A 20 4.64 36.62 38.68
N SER A 21 3.71 36.06 39.45
CA SER A 21 2.88 36.85 40.38
C SER A 21 3.61 37.26 41.66
N HIS A 22 4.52 36.42 42.16
CA HIS A 22 5.12 36.62 43.49
C HIS A 22 6.63 36.88 43.47
N VAL A 23 7.37 36.25 42.55
CA VAL A 23 8.84 36.33 42.53
C VAL A 23 9.30 37.47 41.62
N ALA A 24 8.68 37.66 40.46
CA ALA A 24 9.01 38.76 39.55
C ALA A 24 8.93 40.17 40.20
N PRO A 25 7.92 40.52 41.01
CA PRO A 25 7.88 41.84 41.68
C PRO A 25 8.84 41.97 42.86
N ALA A 26 9.38 40.87 43.38
CA ALA A 26 10.31 40.88 44.52
C ALA A 26 11.77 41.17 44.11
N TYR A 27 12.09 41.09 42.82
CA TYR A 27 13.44 41.32 42.28
C TYR A 27 13.48 42.54 41.35
N PRO A 28 14.61 43.28 41.30
CA PRO A 28 14.79 44.33 40.31
C PRO A 28 14.68 43.79 38.88
N PRO A 29 14.12 44.56 37.93
CA PRO A 29 13.87 44.12 36.55
C PRO A 29 15.15 43.73 35.80
N GLU A 30 16.29 44.32 36.19
CA GLU A 30 17.63 44.05 35.64
C GLU A 30 18.05 42.58 35.75
N TYR A 31 17.59 41.87 36.79
CA TYR A 31 17.94 40.46 37.01
C TYR A 31 17.14 39.49 36.14
N GLY A 32 16.03 39.94 35.54
CA GLY A 32 15.19 39.09 34.69
C GLY A 32 14.80 37.76 35.34
N ALA A 33 14.44 37.78 36.63
CA ALA A 33 14.27 36.58 37.47
C ALA A 33 13.36 35.52 36.83
N LEU A 34 12.22 35.94 36.27
CA LEU A 34 11.30 35.05 35.55
C LEU A 34 11.99 34.30 34.39
N GLY A 35 12.88 34.98 33.67
CA GLY A 35 13.64 34.39 32.59
C GLY A 35 14.65 33.33 33.06
N VAL A 36 15.27 33.53 34.23
CA VAL A 36 16.17 32.53 34.83
C VAL A 36 15.39 31.27 35.19
N TYR A 37 14.24 31.40 35.84
CA TYR A 37 13.37 30.26 36.16
C TYR A 37 12.87 29.56 34.91
N ALA A 38 12.38 30.30 33.91
CA ALA A 38 11.94 29.75 32.65
C ALA A 38 13.02 28.91 31.95
N ARG A 39 14.26 29.43 31.87
CA ARG A 39 15.40 28.68 31.31
C ARG A 39 15.77 27.46 32.15
N GLY A 40 15.70 27.56 33.48
CA GLY A 40 15.94 26.45 34.40
C GLY A 40 14.96 25.30 34.19
N TYR A 41 13.66 25.59 34.18
CA TYR A 41 12.61 24.60 33.92
C TYR A 41 12.72 24.00 32.52
N HIS A 42 12.95 24.83 31.50
CA HIS A 42 13.16 24.37 30.12
C HIS A 42 14.34 23.40 30.03
N ARG A 43 15.50 23.74 30.64
CA ARG A 43 16.70 22.89 30.66
C ARG A 43 16.45 21.58 31.42
N ALA A 44 15.73 21.63 32.54
CA ALA A 44 15.37 20.43 33.30
C ALA A 44 14.45 19.50 32.50
N LEU A 45 13.43 20.04 31.83
CA LEU A 45 12.56 19.28 30.93
C LEU A 45 13.35 18.66 29.79
N ALA A 46 14.22 19.44 29.13
CA ALA A 46 15.10 18.96 28.06
C ALA A 46 15.97 17.77 28.52
N GLN A 47 16.56 17.85 29.71
CA GLN A 47 17.34 16.75 30.29
C GLN A 47 16.49 15.51 30.57
N GLN A 48 15.28 15.69 31.12
CA GLN A 48 14.37 14.56 31.39
C GLN A 48 13.90 13.89 30.09
N LEU A 49 13.54 14.67 29.07
CA LEU A 49 13.14 14.14 27.76
C LEU A 49 14.29 13.42 27.07
N ARG A 50 15.50 13.96 27.12
CA ARG A 50 16.69 13.29 26.59
C ARG A 50 16.97 11.97 27.32
N ALA A 51 16.81 11.93 28.65
CA ALA A 51 16.96 10.69 29.42
C ALA A 51 15.86 9.65 29.11
N LEU A 52 14.66 10.09 28.74
CA LEU A 52 13.60 9.21 28.25
C LEU A 52 13.89 8.73 26.82
N ALA A 53 14.43 9.61 25.97
CA ALA A 53 14.77 9.32 24.58
C ALA A 53 15.87 8.26 24.42
N GLN A 54 16.78 8.16 25.40
CA GLN A 54 17.85 7.16 25.41
C GLN A 54 17.38 5.74 25.79
N ARG A 55 16.13 5.59 26.23
CA ARG A 55 15.59 4.28 26.62
C ARG A 55 14.99 3.57 25.40
N PRO A 56 15.00 2.22 25.36
CA PRO A 56 14.22 1.49 24.37
C PRO A 56 12.73 1.71 24.67
N LEU A 57 12.09 2.56 23.88
CA LEU A 57 10.67 2.89 23.98
C LEU A 57 9.87 2.10 22.96
N ALA A 58 8.65 1.70 23.33
CA ALA A 58 7.71 1.11 22.39
C ALA A 58 7.22 2.17 21.39
N VAL A 59 6.78 1.73 20.20
CA VAL A 59 6.26 2.61 19.14
C VAL A 59 5.23 3.64 19.66
N PRO A 60 4.23 3.29 20.49
CA PRO A 60 3.27 4.28 21.00
C PRO A 60 3.92 5.36 21.86
N ASP A 61 4.91 5.00 22.68
CA ASP A 61 5.64 5.94 23.54
C ASP A 61 6.58 6.85 22.75
N LEU A 62 7.18 6.34 21.66
CA LEU A 62 7.95 7.16 20.72
C LEU A 62 7.07 8.22 20.05
N TYR A 63 5.90 7.85 19.55
CA TYR A 63 4.93 8.82 19.00
C TYR A 63 4.48 9.84 20.05
N LEU A 64 4.21 9.42 21.29
CA LEU A 64 3.82 10.34 22.36
C LEU A 64 4.93 11.32 22.69
N LEU A 65 6.19 10.87 22.72
CA LEU A 65 7.33 11.74 23.02
C LEU A 65 7.56 12.77 21.90
N LEU A 66 7.51 12.32 20.64
CA LEU A 66 7.68 13.18 19.48
C LEU A 66 6.52 14.19 19.35
N ASP A 67 5.28 13.75 19.50
CA ASP A 67 4.10 14.62 19.49
C ASP A 67 4.14 15.65 20.63
N TRP A 68 4.59 15.22 21.82
CA TRP A 68 4.70 16.13 22.95
C TRP A 68 5.77 17.20 22.74
N HIS A 69 6.92 16.84 22.16
CA HIS A 69 7.98 17.80 21.81
C HIS A 69 7.55 18.76 20.71
N SER A 70 6.96 18.26 19.62
CA SER A 70 6.64 19.05 18.43
C SER A 70 5.34 19.87 18.55
N ASN A 71 4.33 19.34 19.25
CA ASN A 71 2.99 19.92 19.28
C ASN A 71 2.57 20.36 20.69
N ALA A 72 2.59 19.44 21.66
CA ALA A 72 2.01 19.71 22.97
C ALA A 72 2.81 20.77 23.75
N TYR A 73 4.13 20.72 23.75
CA TYR A 73 4.95 21.68 24.49
C TYR A 73 4.85 23.13 23.94
N PRO A 74 4.98 23.37 22.62
CA PRO A 74 4.75 24.70 22.07
C PRO A 74 3.34 25.21 22.32
N ARG A 75 2.33 24.34 22.28
CA ARG A 75 0.92 24.72 22.46
C ARG A 75 0.54 24.97 23.91
N GLU A 76 0.87 24.05 24.80
CA GLU A 76 0.41 24.02 26.20
C GLU A 76 1.31 24.85 27.13
N VAL A 77 2.62 24.88 26.88
CA VAL A 77 3.59 25.57 27.77
C VAL A 77 4.03 26.91 27.19
N LEU A 78 4.52 26.94 25.95
CA LEU A 78 4.98 28.20 25.31
C LEU A 78 3.80 29.06 24.81
N GLY A 79 2.67 28.45 24.49
CA GLY A 79 1.47 29.12 24.00
C GLY A 79 0.52 29.59 25.09
N HIS A 80 0.78 29.27 26.36
CA HIS A 80 -0.12 29.58 27.47
C HIS A 80 -0.26 31.10 27.65
N PRO A 81 -1.48 31.66 27.76
CA PRO A 81 -1.69 33.12 27.81
C PRO A 81 -0.98 33.80 28.99
N GLU A 82 -0.78 33.07 30.09
CA GLU A 82 -0.17 33.63 31.30
C GLU A 82 1.37 33.74 31.23
N VAL A 83 2.02 32.89 30.43
CA VAL A 83 3.49 32.72 30.44
C VAL A 83 4.10 32.93 29.05
N GLY A 84 3.33 32.71 27.98
CA GLY A 84 3.80 32.63 26.60
C GLY A 84 4.33 33.93 26.01
N ALA A 85 3.75 35.08 26.34
CA ALA A 85 4.27 36.38 25.89
C ALA A 85 5.68 36.66 26.46
N LEU A 86 5.94 36.19 27.68
CA LEU A 86 7.20 36.41 28.41
C LEU A 86 8.27 35.37 28.03
N LEU A 87 7.84 34.14 27.70
CA LEU A 87 8.72 33.08 27.19
C LEU A 87 9.17 33.34 25.75
N ARG A 88 8.35 33.98 24.91
CA ARG A 88 8.72 34.38 23.54
C ARG A 88 9.84 35.42 23.52
N ALA A 89 9.88 36.33 24.50
CA ALA A 89 10.97 37.31 24.63
C ALA A 89 12.32 36.69 25.03
N GLN A 90 12.31 35.43 25.47
CA GLN A 90 13.48 34.71 25.98
C GLN A 90 14.13 33.76 24.96
N GLU A 91 13.61 33.69 23.73
CA GLU A 91 14.12 32.86 22.63
C GLU A 91 14.45 31.42 23.08
N LEU A 92 13.55 30.81 23.85
CA LEU A 92 13.72 29.43 24.29
C LEU A 92 13.73 28.52 23.05
N GLY A 93 14.90 27.95 22.75
CA GLY A 93 15.10 27.03 21.64
C GLY A 93 14.29 25.72 21.80
N PRO A 94 14.44 24.77 20.86
CA PRO A 94 13.74 23.50 20.93
C PRO A 94 14.18 22.70 22.17
N LEU A 95 13.21 22.03 22.83
CA LEU A 95 13.45 21.22 24.03
C LEU A 95 14.49 20.12 23.80
N LEU A 96 14.30 19.36 22.73
CA LEU A 96 15.28 18.41 22.25
C LEU A 96 16.16 19.08 21.20
N PRO A 97 17.48 18.88 21.25
CA PRO A 97 18.35 19.28 20.16
C PRO A 97 17.92 18.54 18.88
N PRO A 98 18.08 19.19 17.71
CA PRO A 98 17.63 18.64 16.43
C PRO A 98 18.26 17.28 16.12
N GLU A 99 19.48 17.02 16.57
CA GLU A 99 20.16 15.73 16.45
C GLU A 99 19.40 14.61 17.19
N THR A 100 19.10 14.83 18.48
CA THR A 100 18.37 13.86 19.30
C THR A 100 16.93 13.66 18.80
N GLN A 101 16.30 14.71 18.25
CA GLN A 101 15.01 14.59 17.60
C GLN A 101 15.08 13.69 16.36
N ARG A 102 16.06 13.90 15.48
CA ARG A 102 16.27 13.06 14.29
C ARG A 102 16.58 11.62 14.63
N ASP A 103 17.35 11.38 15.69
CA ASP A 103 17.64 10.03 16.18
C ASP A 103 16.35 9.33 16.67
N LEU A 104 15.49 10.05 17.38
CA LEU A 104 14.18 9.55 17.82
C LEU A 104 13.23 9.27 16.65
N GLU A 105 13.18 10.17 15.67
CA GLU A 105 12.41 10.01 14.44
C GLU A 105 12.89 8.76 13.68
N SER A 106 14.21 8.62 13.49
CA SER A 106 14.82 7.47 12.84
C SER A 106 14.56 6.16 13.59
N SER A 107 14.67 6.19 14.93
CA SER A 107 14.37 5.03 15.78
C SER A 107 12.89 4.65 15.70
N CYS A 108 11.98 5.63 15.66
CA CYS A 108 10.55 5.40 15.48
C CYS A 108 10.24 4.80 14.11
N ILE A 109 10.83 5.34 13.04
CA ILE A 109 10.71 4.80 11.68
C ILE A 109 11.22 3.36 11.65
N ALA A 110 12.39 3.07 12.22
CA ALA A 110 12.95 1.73 12.26
C ALA A 110 12.07 0.74 13.04
N ALA A 111 11.53 1.15 14.20
CA ALA A 111 10.65 0.32 15.02
C ALA A 111 9.30 0.05 14.33
N VAL A 112 8.70 1.06 13.69
CA VAL A 112 7.48 0.92 12.89
C VAL A 112 7.75 0.01 11.69
N LYS A 113 8.83 0.24 10.95
CA LYS A 113 9.26 -0.57 9.81
C LYS A 113 9.36 -2.04 10.19
N ALA A 114 10.13 -2.37 11.22
CA ALA A 114 10.31 -3.76 11.67
C ALA A 114 8.98 -4.41 12.09
N LYS A 115 8.12 -3.67 12.80
CA LYS A 115 6.80 -4.19 13.20
C LYS A 115 5.89 -4.44 12.01
N VAL A 116 5.84 -3.52 11.05
CA VAL A 116 5.01 -3.64 9.84
C VAL A 116 5.54 -4.74 8.93
N GLU A 117 6.86 -4.87 8.76
CA GLU A 117 7.48 -5.96 7.99
C GLU A 117 7.05 -7.34 8.51
N VAL A 118 7.10 -7.55 9.83
CA VAL A 118 6.64 -8.80 10.45
C VAL A 118 5.15 -9.01 10.24
N ALA A 119 4.31 -8.01 10.48
CA ALA A 119 2.86 -8.11 10.33
C ALA A 119 2.45 -8.42 8.88
N VAL A 120 3.05 -7.73 7.91
CA VAL A 120 2.76 -7.92 6.49
C VAL A 120 3.28 -9.27 5.98
N ALA A 121 4.42 -9.75 6.50
CA ALA A 121 4.90 -11.10 6.20
C ALA A 121 3.97 -12.19 6.76
N GLN A 122 3.42 -12.01 7.96
CA GLN A 122 2.45 -12.92 8.56
C GLN A 122 1.15 -12.97 7.75
N GLU A 123 0.59 -11.81 7.37
CA GLU A 123 -0.60 -11.73 6.52
C GLU A 123 -0.38 -12.41 5.15
N LEU A 124 0.83 -12.29 4.59
CA LEU A 124 1.18 -12.98 3.35
C LEU A 124 1.26 -14.50 3.51
N GLN A 125 1.76 -15.00 4.64
CA GLN A 125 1.81 -16.44 4.92
C GLN A 125 0.40 -16.99 5.11
N LEU A 126 -0.42 -16.34 5.93
CA LEU A 126 -1.83 -16.73 6.12
C LEU A 126 -2.59 -16.75 4.79
N SER A 127 -2.34 -15.75 3.93
CA SER A 127 -2.93 -15.74 2.60
C SER A 127 -2.47 -16.93 1.76
N GLU A 128 -1.18 -17.28 1.75
CA GLU A 128 -0.65 -18.42 1.00
C GLU A 128 -1.27 -19.74 1.46
N ASP A 129 -1.43 -19.94 2.77
CA ASP A 129 -2.06 -21.13 3.34
C ASP A 129 -3.55 -21.24 2.99
N THR A 130 -4.21 -20.11 2.73
CA THR A 130 -5.64 -20.05 2.37
C THR A 130 -5.87 -20.20 0.85
N TRP A 131 -4.88 -19.92 0.00
CA TRP A 131 -4.97 -20.09 -1.46
C TRP A 131 -5.35 -21.51 -1.96
N PRO A 132 -4.96 -22.63 -1.30
CA PRO A 132 -5.40 -23.96 -1.71
C PRO A 132 -6.87 -24.27 -1.39
N GLU A 133 -7.46 -23.62 -0.38
CA GLU A 133 -8.84 -23.85 0.05
C GLU A 133 -9.84 -23.22 -0.94
N ASP A 134 -10.98 -23.88 -1.20
CA ASP A 134 -12.07 -23.36 -2.05
C ASP A 134 -12.84 -22.24 -1.35
N VAL A 135 -12.13 -21.19 -0.94
CA VAL A 135 -12.71 -19.98 -0.37
C VAL A 135 -13.33 -19.17 -1.50
N THR A 136 -14.60 -18.79 -1.31
CA THR A 136 -15.33 -17.89 -2.20
C THR A 136 -14.51 -16.64 -2.53
N SER A 137 -14.46 -16.27 -3.82
CA SER A 137 -13.65 -15.19 -4.38
C SER A 137 -13.78 -13.86 -3.62
N GLN A 138 -14.95 -13.60 -3.03
CA GLN A 138 -15.26 -12.37 -2.30
C GLN A 138 -14.46 -12.20 -0.99
N ASP A 139 -14.15 -13.27 -0.27
CA ASP A 139 -13.42 -13.18 1.01
C ASP A 139 -11.90 -12.99 0.80
N MET A 140 -11.39 -13.48 -0.34
CA MET A 140 -10.00 -13.31 -0.75
C MET A 140 -9.73 -11.92 -1.37
N GLU A 141 -10.67 -11.39 -2.16
CA GLU A 141 -10.50 -10.16 -2.96
C GLU A 141 -10.35 -8.87 -2.15
N GLU A 142 -11.07 -8.75 -1.02
CA GLU A 142 -11.04 -7.52 -0.22
C GLU A 142 -10.20 -7.66 1.06
N GLY A 143 -9.84 -8.88 1.48
CA GLY A 143 -9.18 -9.12 2.76
C GLY A 143 -7.72 -8.65 2.80
N LEU A 144 -6.85 -9.20 1.95
CA LEU A 144 -5.41 -9.00 2.07
C LEU A 144 -4.99 -7.55 1.79
N ALA A 145 -5.48 -6.99 0.69
CA ALA A 145 -5.13 -5.63 0.30
C ALA A 145 -5.66 -4.60 1.29
N THR A 146 -6.87 -4.79 1.83
CA THR A 146 -7.43 -3.89 2.86
C THR A 146 -6.70 -4.02 4.19
N ARG A 147 -6.37 -5.24 4.64
CA ARG A 147 -5.61 -5.45 5.89
C ARG A 147 -4.23 -4.81 5.81
N ILE A 148 -3.47 -5.07 4.74
CA ILE A 148 -2.13 -4.50 4.57
C ILE A 148 -2.19 -2.98 4.41
N THR A 149 -3.04 -2.46 3.52
CA THR A 149 -3.15 -1.01 3.35
C THR A 149 -3.68 -0.31 4.60
N GLY A 150 -4.52 -0.97 5.40
CA GLY A 150 -4.99 -0.47 6.71
C GLY A 150 -3.87 -0.40 7.74
N LEU A 151 -3.05 -1.45 7.86
CA LEU A 151 -1.89 -1.50 8.76
C LEU A 151 -0.90 -0.37 8.47
N LEU A 152 -0.57 -0.16 7.19
CA LEU A 152 0.35 0.91 6.79
C LEU A 152 -0.30 2.30 6.96
N ARG A 153 -1.58 2.45 6.60
CA ARG A 153 -2.32 3.72 6.70
C ARG A 153 -2.37 4.27 8.13
N ALA A 154 -2.53 3.40 9.13
CA ALA A 154 -2.53 3.81 10.54
C ALA A 154 -1.26 4.56 10.96
N HIS A 155 -0.12 4.26 10.33
CA HIS A 155 1.15 4.94 10.58
C HIS A 155 1.35 6.17 9.67
N VAL A 156 0.94 6.07 8.41
CA VAL A 156 1.01 7.17 7.42
C VAL A 156 0.13 8.35 7.82
N ASP A 157 -1.03 8.12 8.42
CA ASP A 157 -1.94 9.21 8.82
C ASP A 157 -1.51 9.87 10.14
N ARG A 158 -0.76 9.13 10.99
CA ARG A 158 -0.31 9.61 12.30
C ARG A 158 1.01 10.35 12.24
N ALA A 159 1.94 9.97 11.36
CA ALA A 159 3.26 10.60 11.28
C ALA A 159 3.24 12.10 10.88
N PRO A 160 2.45 12.55 9.89
CA PRO A 160 2.37 13.96 9.50
C PRO A 160 1.79 14.87 10.59
N GLN A 161 1.06 14.30 11.57
CA GLN A 161 0.53 15.06 12.70
C GLN A 161 1.65 15.52 13.64
N VAL A 162 2.80 14.83 13.66
CA VAL A 162 3.96 15.17 14.49
C VAL A 162 4.79 16.25 13.80
N THR A 163 5.33 15.97 12.62
CA THR A 163 6.00 16.94 11.73
C THR A 163 5.83 16.50 10.27
N PRO A 164 5.74 17.45 9.32
CA PRO A 164 5.60 17.10 7.91
C PRO A 164 6.84 16.40 7.36
N GLU A 165 8.05 16.71 7.85
CA GLU A 165 9.29 16.01 7.49
C GLU A 165 9.26 14.55 7.93
N PHE A 166 8.86 14.29 9.18
CA PHE A 166 8.72 12.93 9.69
C PHE A 166 7.67 12.12 8.91
N GLY A 167 6.56 12.76 8.53
CA GLY A 167 5.57 12.15 7.64
C GLY A 167 6.15 11.72 6.29
N ARG A 168 7.03 12.54 5.70
CA ARG A 168 7.71 12.23 4.42
C ARG A 168 8.67 11.05 4.53
N GLU A 169 9.51 11.04 5.55
CA GLU A 169 10.46 9.94 5.83
C GLU A 169 9.74 8.63 6.17
N MET A 170 8.69 8.69 6.98
CA MET A 170 7.85 7.54 7.32
C MET A 170 7.16 6.96 6.09
N ALA A 171 6.58 7.81 5.23
CA ALA A 171 5.92 7.38 4.00
C ALA A 171 6.92 6.71 3.04
N HIS A 172 8.12 7.27 2.89
CA HIS A 172 9.19 6.67 2.09
C HIS A 172 9.63 5.30 2.62
N SER A 173 9.86 5.20 3.93
CA SER A 173 10.24 3.94 4.59
C SER A 173 9.17 2.86 4.43
N LEU A 174 7.89 3.20 4.64
CA LEU A 174 6.76 2.29 4.46
C LEU A 174 6.53 1.91 3.00
N LEU A 175 6.83 2.79 2.04
CA LEU A 175 6.85 2.44 0.62
C LEU A 175 7.91 1.39 0.33
N GLY A 176 9.10 1.49 0.94
CA GLY A 176 10.11 0.44 0.87
C GLY A 176 9.64 -0.91 1.42
N VAL A 177 8.92 -0.91 2.55
CA VAL A 177 8.31 -2.14 3.11
C VAL A 177 7.27 -2.72 2.14
N LEU A 178 6.43 -1.86 1.56
CA LEU A 178 5.44 -2.28 0.57
C LEU A 178 6.10 -2.92 -0.65
N VAL A 179 7.19 -2.36 -1.17
CA VAL A 179 7.96 -2.93 -2.29
C VAL A 179 8.50 -4.31 -1.95
N ALA A 180 9.13 -4.48 -0.78
CA ALA A 180 9.63 -5.77 -0.34
C ALA A 180 8.53 -6.82 -0.21
N PHE A 181 7.37 -6.43 0.34
CA PHE A 181 6.18 -7.26 0.37
C PHE A 181 5.71 -7.63 -1.03
N LEU A 182 5.59 -6.66 -1.95
CA LEU A 182 5.10 -6.89 -3.32
C LEU A 182 6.01 -7.83 -4.11
N HIS A 183 7.33 -7.76 -3.91
CA HIS A 183 8.25 -8.75 -4.49
C HIS A 183 8.09 -10.15 -3.89
N SER A 184 7.82 -10.24 -2.58
CA SER A 184 7.51 -11.52 -1.95
C SER A 184 6.20 -12.10 -2.46
N PHE A 185 5.15 -11.28 -2.51
CA PHE A 185 3.84 -11.61 -3.07
C PHE A 185 3.97 -12.06 -4.53
N GLN A 186 4.68 -11.32 -5.37
CA GLN A 186 4.94 -11.68 -6.77
C GLN A 186 5.54 -13.08 -6.89
N ARG A 187 6.64 -13.37 -6.17
CA ARG A 187 7.31 -14.68 -6.24
C ARG A 187 6.40 -15.82 -5.77
N LYS A 188 5.61 -15.60 -4.72
CA LYS A 188 4.68 -16.61 -4.21
C LYS A 188 3.53 -16.87 -5.19
N VAL A 189 2.98 -15.81 -5.78
CA VAL A 189 1.95 -15.94 -6.82
C VAL A 189 2.49 -16.66 -8.05
N GLU A 190 3.67 -16.30 -8.54
CA GLU A 190 4.31 -17.00 -9.67
C GLU A 190 4.50 -18.48 -9.37
N ARG A 191 5.00 -18.85 -8.18
CA ARG A 191 5.14 -20.25 -7.75
C ARG A 191 3.80 -20.99 -7.63
N PHE A 192 2.78 -20.33 -7.09
CA PHE A 192 1.44 -20.91 -6.97
C PHE A 192 0.82 -21.16 -8.36
N LEU A 193 1.05 -20.25 -9.31
CA LEU A 193 0.56 -20.36 -10.68
C LEU A 193 1.40 -21.32 -11.56
N GLU A 194 2.70 -21.48 -11.27
CA GLU A 194 3.63 -22.40 -11.96
C GLU A 194 3.67 -23.81 -11.35
N GLY A 195 3.12 -24.00 -10.14
CA GLY A 195 3.14 -25.26 -9.40
C GLY A 195 2.62 -26.45 -10.22
N PRO A 196 3.24 -27.64 -10.07
CA PRO A 196 3.07 -28.77 -10.99
C PRO A 196 1.61 -29.22 -11.05
N GLY A 197 1.14 -29.47 -12.27
CA GLY A 197 -0.16 -30.07 -12.56
C GLY A 197 -0.29 -31.53 -12.12
N GLU A 198 -0.11 -31.81 -10.82
CA GLU A 198 -0.33 -33.13 -10.21
C GLU A 198 -1.70 -33.27 -9.53
N VAL A 199 -2.38 -32.16 -9.26
CA VAL A 199 -3.81 -32.20 -8.90
C VAL A 199 -4.57 -31.74 -10.13
N PRO A 200 -5.58 -32.49 -10.63
CA PRO A 200 -6.46 -31.97 -11.66
C PRO A 200 -6.93 -30.59 -11.18
N PRO A 201 -6.78 -29.52 -11.98
CA PRO A 201 -7.17 -28.19 -11.55
C PRO A 201 -8.65 -28.30 -11.20
N GLY A 202 -8.97 -28.21 -9.90
CA GLY A 202 -10.35 -27.98 -9.51
C GLY A 202 -10.86 -26.74 -10.25
N ASP A 203 -12.15 -26.70 -10.52
CA ASP A 203 -12.82 -25.64 -11.29
C ASP A 203 -12.56 -24.21 -10.74
N GLY A 204 -11.96 -24.06 -9.56
CA GLY A 204 -11.60 -22.79 -8.91
C GLY A 204 -10.27 -22.13 -9.31
N ALA A 205 -9.39 -22.77 -10.09
CA ALA A 205 -8.10 -22.17 -10.52
C ALA A 205 -8.22 -20.78 -11.21
N PRO A 206 -9.16 -20.55 -12.16
CA PRO A 206 -9.35 -19.22 -12.76
C PRO A 206 -9.87 -18.19 -11.75
N GLY A 207 -10.80 -18.58 -10.86
CA GLY A 207 -11.31 -17.71 -9.79
C GLY A 207 -10.21 -17.18 -8.86
N ARG A 208 -9.25 -18.04 -8.50
CA ARG A 208 -8.10 -17.67 -7.66
C ARG A 208 -7.13 -16.71 -8.37
N ALA A 209 -6.87 -16.93 -9.66
CA ALA A 209 -6.04 -16.01 -10.46
C ALA A 209 -6.68 -14.61 -10.59
N ILE A 210 -8.00 -14.55 -10.64
CA ILE A 210 -8.76 -13.29 -10.67
C ILE A 210 -8.68 -12.59 -9.32
N ALA A 211 -8.90 -13.30 -8.21
CA ALA A 211 -8.78 -12.74 -6.87
C ALA A 211 -7.39 -12.14 -6.61
N LEU A 212 -6.32 -12.84 -7.03
CA LEU A 212 -4.95 -12.34 -6.94
C LEU A 212 -4.70 -11.10 -7.81
N ALA A 213 -5.28 -11.06 -9.01
CA ALA A 213 -5.21 -9.89 -9.88
C ALA A 213 -5.98 -8.69 -9.31
N ASN A 214 -7.09 -8.92 -8.61
CA ASN A 214 -7.92 -7.91 -7.96
C ASN A 214 -7.28 -7.29 -6.71
N CYS A 215 -6.26 -7.95 -6.12
CA CYS A 215 -5.42 -7.33 -5.09
C CYS A 215 -4.52 -6.22 -5.64
N CYS A 216 -4.19 -6.22 -6.94
CA CYS A 216 -3.21 -5.29 -7.50
C CYS A 216 -3.64 -3.80 -7.47
N PRO A 217 -4.88 -3.41 -7.82
CA PRO A 217 -5.27 -2.00 -7.88
C PRO A 217 -5.23 -1.27 -6.52
N PRO A 218 -5.74 -1.82 -5.41
CA PRO A 218 -5.61 -1.16 -4.10
C PRO A 218 -4.15 -0.92 -3.70
N PHE A 219 -3.24 -1.85 -4.01
CA PHE A 219 -1.81 -1.67 -3.77
C PHE A 219 -1.21 -0.56 -4.65
N ARG A 220 -1.59 -0.46 -5.93
CA ARG A 220 -1.15 0.65 -6.80
C ARG A 220 -1.61 2.01 -6.28
N ALA A 221 -2.90 2.12 -5.93
CA ALA A 221 -3.46 3.36 -5.40
C ALA A 221 -2.81 3.74 -4.06
N PHE A 222 -2.41 2.77 -3.25
CA PHE A 222 -1.70 3.03 -2.00
C PHE A 222 -0.24 3.43 -2.22
N ALA A 223 0.49 2.77 -3.13
CA ALA A 223 1.86 3.15 -3.50
C ALA A 223 1.93 4.59 -4.07
N GLU A 224 0.98 4.98 -4.91
CA GLU A 224 0.86 6.36 -5.41
C GLU A 224 0.61 7.35 -4.28
N ARG A 225 -0.30 7.04 -3.35
CA ARG A 225 -0.53 7.90 -2.17
C ARG A 225 0.71 8.07 -1.31
N LEU A 226 1.51 7.02 -1.10
CA LEU A 226 2.77 7.11 -0.36
C LEU A 226 3.79 8.00 -1.07
N ALA A 227 3.87 7.93 -2.40
CA ALA A 227 4.77 8.77 -3.19
C ALA A 227 4.35 10.25 -3.21
N GLN A 228 3.05 10.55 -3.11
CA GLN A 228 2.52 11.93 -3.06
C GLN A 228 2.99 12.75 -1.86
N PHE A 229 3.53 12.11 -0.81
CA PHE A 229 4.19 12.82 0.29
C PHE A 229 5.45 13.58 -0.17
N GLY A 230 5.96 13.31 -1.38
CA GLY A 230 6.95 14.19 -2.04
C GLY A 230 8.38 14.00 -1.56
N HIS A 231 8.73 12.82 -1.03
CA HIS A 231 10.12 12.49 -0.74
C HIS A 231 10.88 12.21 -2.05
N PRO A 232 12.05 12.83 -2.29
CA PRO A 232 12.73 12.80 -3.60
C PRO A 232 13.15 11.39 -4.04
N GLU A 233 13.44 10.51 -3.09
CA GLU A 233 13.85 9.13 -3.37
C GLU A 233 12.66 8.15 -3.49
N SER A 234 11.41 8.63 -3.42
CA SER A 234 10.22 7.76 -3.50
C SER A 234 9.83 7.35 -4.91
N GLU A 235 10.40 7.98 -5.94
CA GLU A 235 10.11 7.64 -7.33
C GLU A 235 10.57 6.24 -7.72
N GLU A 236 11.76 5.83 -7.28
CA GLU A 236 12.31 4.50 -7.56
C GLU A 236 11.50 3.36 -6.90
N PRO A 237 11.22 3.38 -5.58
CA PRO A 237 10.41 2.35 -4.96
C PRO A 237 8.96 2.37 -5.46
N ARG A 238 8.40 3.53 -5.86
CA ARG A 238 7.11 3.61 -6.56
C ARG A 238 7.15 2.79 -7.86
N ARG A 239 8.15 3.01 -8.72
CA ARG A 239 8.30 2.26 -9.97
C ARG A 239 8.47 0.75 -9.73
N GLN A 240 9.24 0.36 -8.72
CA GLN A 240 9.43 -1.04 -8.35
C GLN A 240 8.11 -1.70 -7.90
N ALA A 241 7.32 -1.01 -7.08
CA ALA A 241 5.99 -1.47 -6.67
C ALA A 241 5.07 -1.70 -7.88
N HIS A 242 4.99 -0.73 -8.80
CA HIS A 242 4.20 -0.88 -10.03
C HIS A 242 4.70 -2.04 -10.91
N ALA A 243 6.01 -2.17 -11.09
CA ALA A 243 6.61 -3.22 -11.88
C ALA A 243 6.32 -4.63 -11.32
N ALA A 244 6.36 -4.80 -9.99
CA ALA A 244 6.00 -6.07 -9.34
C ALA A 244 4.52 -6.42 -9.56
N LEU A 245 3.62 -5.45 -9.38
CA LEU A 245 2.19 -5.62 -9.60
C LEU A 245 1.84 -5.90 -11.07
N ASP A 246 2.57 -5.31 -12.01
CA ASP A 246 2.43 -5.61 -13.44
C ASP A 246 2.84 -7.06 -13.77
N ARG A 247 3.89 -7.59 -13.12
CA ARG A 247 4.30 -9.00 -13.29
C ARG A 247 3.22 -9.94 -12.78
N VAL A 248 2.65 -9.69 -11.60
CA VAL A 248 1.53 -10.47 -11.04
C VAL A 248 0.33 -10.44 -12.00
N SER A 249 -0.05 -9.25 -12.47
CA SER A 249 -1.19 -9.09 -13.38
C SER A 249 -0.97 -9.86 -14.69
N ARG A 250 0.25 -9.83 -15.25
CA ARG A 250 0.62 -10.60 -16.45
C ARG A 250 0.60 -12.11 -16.20
N ALA A 251 1.12 -12.57 -15.06
CA ALA A 251 1.12 -13.99 -14.71
C ALA A 251 -0.31 -14.54 -14.58
N CYS A 252 -1.19 -13.81 -13.88
CA CYS A 252 -2.60 -14.15 -13.75
C CYS A 252 -3.30 -14.16 -15.12
N GLY A 253 -3.09 -13.10 -15.92
CA GLY A 253 -3.65 -13.01 -17.28
C GLY A 253 -3.18 -14.14 -18.21
N HIS A 254 -1.93 -14.59 -18.07
CA HIS A 254 -1.40 -15.71 -18.85
C HIS A 254 -2.11 -17.03 -18.51
N VAL A 255 -2.35 -17.32 -17.23
CA VAL A 255 -3.06 -18.53 -16.79
C VAL A 255 -4.50 -18.53 -17.28
N LEU A 256 -5.21 -17.41 -17.11
CA LEU A 256 -6.58 -17.25 -17.60
C LEU A 256 -6.66 -17.42 -19.11
N THR A 257 -5.75 -16.80 -19.86
CA THR A 257 -5.72 -16.92 -21.32
C THR A 257 -5.38 -18.34 -21.77
N ARG A 258 -4.45 -19.02 -21.09
CA ARG A 258 -4.08 -20.40 -21.42
C ARG A 258 -5.28 -21.34 -21.25
N ARG A 259 -6.05 -21.21 -20.17
CA ARG A 259 -7.27 -21.99 -19.94
C ARG A 259 -8.33 -21.72 -20.99
N LEU A 260 -8.64 -20.46 -21.23
CA LEU A 260 -9.57 -20.06 -22.30
C LEU A 260 -9.16 -20.61 -23.66
N LEU A 261 -7.87 -20.61 -23.99
CA LEU A 261 -7.36 -21.17 -25.23
C LEU A 261 -7.36 -22.70 -25.25
N GLU A 262 -7.18 -23.38 -24.12
CA GLU A 262 -7.32 -24.83 -23.99
C GLU A 262 -8.79 -25.22 -24.28
N ASP A 263 -9.76 -24.53 -23.67
CA ASP A 263 -11.19 -24.75 -23.89
C ASP A 263 -11.58 -24.46 -25.35
N LEU A 264 -11.06 -23.38 -25.93
CA LEU A 264 -11.25 -23.04 -27.34
C LEU A 264 -10.56 -24.05 -28.30
N LYS A 265 -9.43 -24.65 -27.93
CA LYS A 265 -8.69 -25.65 -28.74
C LYS A 265 -9.26 -27.05 -28.68
N VAL A 266 -10.09 -27.39 -27.69
CA VAL A 266 -10.81 -28.68 -27.64
C VAL A 266 -12.04 -28.69 -28.57
N SER A 267 -12.51 -27.51 -29.00
CA SER A 267 -13.68 -27.35 -29.87
C SER A 267 -13.48 -27.09 -31.39
N PRO A 268 -12.30 -27.26 -32.04
CA PRO A 268 -12.12 -26.92 -33.46
C PRO A 268 -12.72 -27.96 -34.43
N GLY A 269 -13.29 -29.05 -33.89
CA GLY A 269 -13.80 -30.19 -34.68
C GLY A 269 -15.28 -30.53 -34.50
N ARG A 270 -16.03 -29.91 -33.58
CA ARG A 270 -17.48 -30.10 -33.49
C ARG A 270 -18.17 -28.86 -34.03
N GLY A 271 -18.88 -29.01 -35.13
CA GLY A 271 -19.87 -28.04 -35.61
C GLY A 271 -21.06 -27.96 -34.66
N GLY A 272 -20.83 -27.55 -33.42
CA GLY A 272 -21.82 -27.31 -32.38
C GLY A 272 -21.97 -25.81 -32.14
N ASP A 273 -23.21 -25.40 -31.92
CA ASP A 273 -23.74 -24.04 -31.88
C ASP A 273 -22.81 -22.95 -31.32
N SER A 274 -22.78 -21.83 -32.03
CA SER A 274 -22.19 -20.55 -31.60
C SER A 274 -22.76 -20.04 -30.26
N GLN A 275 -23.91 -20.56 -29.82
CA GLN A 275 -24.56 -20.23 -28.56
C GLN A 275 -23.78 -20.76 -27.34
N GLY A 276 -23.32 -22.03 -27.39
CA GLY A 276 -22.61 -22.66 -26.27
C GLY A 276 -21.21 -22.08 -26.04
N ARG A 277 -20.50 -21.71 -27.12
CA ARG A 277 -19.18 -21.05 -27.05
C ARG A 277 -19.24 -19.67 -26.40
N GLY A 278 -20.33 -18.93 -26.63
CA GLY A 278 -20.58 -17.63 -26.01
C GLY A 278 -20.91 -17.75 -24.53
N GLU A 279 -21.66 -18.78 -24.14
CA GLU A 279 -22.04 -19.05 -22.74
C GLU A 279 -20.85 -19.52 -21.89
N GLU A 280 -19.97 -20.37 -22.44
CA GLU A 280 -18.77 -20.86 -21.75
C GLU A 280 -17.72 -19.75 -21.53
N LEU A 281 -17.52 -18.89 -22.54
CA LEU A 281 -16.69 -17.69 -22.36
C LEU A 281 -17.37 -16.65 -21.45
N CYS A 282 -18.68 -16.41 -21.57
CA CYS A 282 -19.42 -15.56 -20.63
C CYS A 282 -19.42 -16.13 -19.21
N TRP A 283 -19.28 -17.44 -19.02
CA TRP A 283 -19.14 -18.08 -17.71
C TRP A 283 -17.74 -17.83 -17.13
N VAL A 284 -16.66 -18.07 -17.89
CA VAL A 284 -15.29 -17.76 -17.46
C VAL A 284 -15.09 -16.26 -17.23
N LEU A 285 -15.69 -15.42 -18.08
CA LEU A 285 -15.66 -13.96 -17.94
C LEU A 285 -16.65 -13.46 -16.89
N GLY A 286 -17.72 -14.21 -16.60
CA GLY A 286 -18.63 -14.04 -15.48
C GLY A 286 -17.92 -14.16 -14.12
N TRP A 287 -16.90 -15.02 -14.04
CA TRP A 287 -15.99 -15.09 -12.90
C TRP A 287 -14.97 -13.96 -12.87
N VAL A 288 -14.51 -13.45 -14.02
CA VAL A 288 -13.63 -12.26 -14.14
C VAL A 288 -14.40 -10.96 -13.81
N THR A 289 -15.72 -11.03 -13.76
CA THR A 289 -16.61 -9.91 -13.45
C THR A 289 -17.30 -10.06 -12.09
N PRO A 290 -16.57 -10.01 -10.95
CA PRO A 290 -17.23 -9.60 -9.72
C PRO A 290 -17.83 -8.21 -9.96
N ARG A 291 -19.13 -8.11 -9.73
CA ARG A 291 -19.89 -6.86 -9.77
C ARG A 291 -19.23 -5.84 -8.84
N GLY A 292 -18.42 -4.90 -9.36
CA GLY A 292 -17.87 -3.82 -8.54
C GLY A 292 -16.62 -3.09 -9.05
N CYS A 293 -15.83 -3.65 -9.97
CA CYS A 293 -14.49 -3.11 -10.30
C CYS A 293 -14.45 -2.24 -11.57
N GLY A 294 -15.15 -1.10 -11.56
CA GLY A 294 -15.44 -0.23 -12.73
C GLY A 294 -14.29 0.51 -13.45
N GLY A 295 -13.07 -0.04 -13.52
CA GLY A 295 -11.98 0.59 -14.31
C GLY A 295 -10.84 -0.34 -14.72
N HIS A 296 -10.52 -1.35 -13.91
CA HIS A 296 -9.39 -2.27 -14.15
C HIS A 296 -9.81 -3.54 -14.90
N GLN A 297 -11.12 -3.79 -14.93
CA GLN A 297 -11.82 -4.77 -15.76
C GLN A 297 -11.40 -4.64 -17.24
N TRP A 298 -11.23 -3.41 -17.73
CA TRP A 298 -10.79 -3.14 -19.10
C TRP A 298 -9.34 -3.56 -19.38
N VAL A 299 -8.43 -3.55 -18.40
CA VAL A 299 -7.01 -3.87 -18.62
C VAL A 299 -6.82 -5.38 -18.79
N LEU A 300 -7.44 -6.17 -17.92
CA LEU A 300 -7.45 -7.63 -18.04
C LEU A 300 -8.20 -8.08 -19.30
N VAL A 301 -9.38 -7.49 -19.57
CA VAL A 301 -10.16 -7.79 -20.78
C VAL A 301 -9.40 -7.37 -22.06
N SER A 302 -8.72 -6.23 -22.07
CA SER A 302 -7.93 -5.77 -23.22
C SER A 302 -6.71 -6.67 -23.47
N GLU A 303 -6.02 -7.10 -22.41
CA GLU A 303 -4.87 -7.99 -22.55
C GLU A 303 -5.31 -9.40 -23.00
N LEU A 304 -6.44 -9.88 -22.48
CA LEU A 304 -7.07 -11.13 -22.90
C LEU A 304 -7.50 -11.05 -24.37
N HIS A 305 -8.14 -9.96 -24.78
CA HIS A 305 -8.50 -9.70 -26.18
C HIS A 305 -7.28 -9.71 -27.10
N ARG A 306 -6.23 -8.98 -26.73
CA ARG A 306 -4.96 -8.94 -27.47
C ARG A 306 -4.34 -10.32 -27.60
N ARG A 307 -4.32 -11.11 -26.52
CA ARG A 307 -3.63 -12.40 -26.47
C ARG A 307 -4.40 -13.48 -27.25
N VAL A 308 -5.73 -13.49 -27.15
CA VAL A 308 -6.60 -14.36 -27.98
C VAL A 308 -6.40 -14.05 -29.46
N LEU A 309 -6.34 -12.77 -29.85
CA LEU A 309 -6.06 -12.37 -31.23
C LEU A 309 -4.68 -12.83 -31.72
N ILE A 310 -3.63 -12.65 -30.91
CA ILE A 310 -2.27 -13.07 -31.28
C ILE A 310 -2.20 -14.59 -31.49
N GLU A 311 -2.81 -15.37 -30.60
CA GLU A 311 -2.81 -16.84 -30.71
C GLU A 311 -3.70 -17.35 -31.85
N TYR A 312 -4.75 -16.61 -32.23
CA TYR A 312 -5.57 -16.89 -33.42
C TYR A 312 -4.84 -16.57 -34.73
N VAL A 313 -4.12 -15.44 -34.79
CA VAL A 313 -3.43 -14.96 -36.00
C VAL A 313 -2.10 -15.69 -36.22
N ARG A 314 -1.38 -16.07 -35.16
CA ARG A 314 -0.05 -16.71 -35.26
C ARG A 314 -0.05 -18.00 -36.13
N PRO A 315 -0.99 -18.95 -36.00
CA PRO A 315 -1.06 -20.13 -36.88
C PRO A 315 -1.34 -19.79 -38.35
N LEU A 316 -2.10 -18.71 -38.61
CA LEU A 316 -2.40 -18.25 -39.96
C LEU A 316 -1.14 -17.71 -40.65
N LEU A 317 -0.28 -17.01 -39.90
CA LEU A 317 0.99 -16.45 -40.40
C LEU A 317 2.10 -17.50 -40.54
N GLN A 318 2.04 -18.60 -39.78
CA GLN A 318 3.04 -19.68 -39.82
C GLN A 318 2.88 -20.65 -41.01
N GLY A 319 2.05 -20.31 -42.01
CA GLY A 319 1.94 -21.08 -43.25
C GLY A 319 1.28 -22.45 -43.12
N ARG A 320 0.61 -22.74 -42.00
CA ARG A 320 -0.09 -24.02 -41.76
C ARG A 320 -1.37 -24.19 -42.61
N LEU A 321 -1.76 -23.17 -43.37
CA LEU A 321 -2.98 -23.14 -44.17
C LEU A 321 -2.64 -23.02 -45.65
N VAL A 322 -2.50 -24.17 -46.32
CA VAL A 322 -2.23 -24.25 -47.77
C VAL A 322 -3.55 -24.46 -48.52
N CYS A 323 -3.99 -23.46 -49.28
CA CYS A 323 -5.20 -23.54 -50.09
C CYS A 323 -4.86 -23.85 -51.56
N ALA A 324 -5.01 -25.10 -51.97
CA ALA A 324 -4.68 -25.57 -53.33
C ALA A 324 -5.64 -25.07 -54.44
N SER A 325 -6.83 -24.55 -54.10
CA SER A 325 -7.83 -24.11 -55.09
C SER A 325 -8.54 -22.82 -54.72
N ALA A 326 -9.10 -22.11 -55.72
CA ALA A 326 -9.92 -20.92 -55.50
C ALA A 326 -11.17 -21.20 -54.63
N LYS A 327 -11.76 -22.38 -54.79
CA LYS A 327 -12.90 -22.84 -53.97
C LYS A 327 -12.51 -23.10 -52.51
N ALA A 328 -11.32 -23.65 -52.27
CA ALA A 328 -10.79 -23.82 -50.92
C ALA A 328 -10.48 -22.47 -50.26
N ARG A 329 -9.89 -21.52 -51.01
CA ARG A 329 -9.66 -20.14 -50.53
C ARG A 329 -10.96 -19.45 -50.12
N ALA A 330 -12.01 -19.54 -50.93
CA ALA A 330 -13.31 -18.94 -50.62
C ALA A 330 -13.95 -19.53 -49.35
N ARG A 331 -13.85 -20.86 -49.14
CA ARG A 331 -14.37 -21.53 -47.93
C ARG A 331 -13.61 -21.12 -46.67
N VAL A 332 -12.28 -21.06 -46.74
CA VAL A 332 -11.45 -20.63 -45.61
C VAL A 332 -11.72 -19.15 -45.28
N ALA A 333 -11.83 -18.29 -46.30
CA ALA A 333 -12.15 -16.87 -46.09
C ALA A 333 -13.52 -16.66 -45.41
N ALA A 334 -14.55 -17.41 -45.84
CA ALA A 334 -15.86 -17.37 -45.21
C ALA A 334 -15.80 -17.81 -43.74
N ARG A 335 -15.12 -18.94 -43.46
CA ARG A 335 -14.95 -19.45 -42.10
C ARG A 335 -14.20 -18.48 -41.19
N LEU A 336 -13.10 -17.88 -41.66
CA LEU A 336 -12.34 -16.87 -40.91
C LEU A 336 -13.19 -15.61 -40.64
N GLY A 337 -14.05 -15.24 -41.60
CA GLY A 337 -15.01 -14.13 -41.43
C GLY A 337 -16.10 -14.41 -40.40
N ASP A 338 -16.56 -15.66 -40.28
CA ASP A 338 -17.53 -16.08 -39.27
C ASP A 338 -16.89 -16.14 -37.87
N GLU A 339 -15.70 -16.73 -37.76
CA GLU A 339 -14.92 -16.79 -36.50
C GLU A 339 -14.57 -15.38 -35.99
N ALA A 340 -14.18 -14.46 -36.89
CA ALA A 340 -13.91 -13.07 -36.53
C ALA A 340 -15.17 -12.32 -36.06
N ARG A 341 -16.34 -12.59 -36.64
CA ARG A 341 -17.62 -12.01 -36.19
C ARG A 341 -17.99 -12.50 -34.80
N GLN A 342 -17.85 -13.80 -34.53
CA GLN A 342 -18.12 -14.40 -33.22
C GLN A 342 -17.20 -13.82 -32.13
N LEU A 343 -15.90 -13.72 -32.38
CA LEU A 343 -14.97 -13.11 -31.44
C LEU A 343 -15.30 -11.64 -31.18
N ARG A 344 -15.63 -10.87 -32.23
CA ARG A 344 -16.00 -9.47 -32.09
C ARG A 344 -17.26 -9.30 -31.25
N GLU A 345 -18.29 -10.10 -31.49
CA GLU A 345 -19.53 -10.04 -30.73
C GLU A 345 -19.32 -10.40 -29.25
N LEU A 346 -18.44 -11.37 -28.99
CA LEU A 346 -18.07 -11.78 -27.64
C LEU A 346 -17.34 -10.65 -26.89
N PHE A 347 -16.33 -10.02 -27.49
CA PHE A 347 -15.62 -8.90 -26.88
C PHE A 347 -16.44 -7.60 -26.80
N THR A 348 -17.51 -7.46 -27.58
CA THR A 348 -18.39 -6.28 -27.51
C THR A 348 -19.43 -6.42 -26.39
N ARG A 349 -19.69 -7.65 -25.90
CA ARG A 349 -20.57 -7.94 -24.76
C ARG A 349 -19.85 -7.87 -23.41
N LEU A 350 -18.51 -7.78 -23.41
CA LEU A 350 -17.64 -7.56 -22.26
C LEU A 350 -17.35 -6.07 -22.08
#